data_AF-A0A6V7JNY7-F1
#
_entry.id   AF-A0A6V7JNY7-F1
#
_cell.length_a   1.000
_cell.length_b   1.000
_cell.length_c   1.000
_cell.angle_alpha   90.00
_cell.angle_beta   90.00
_cell.angle_gamma   90.00
#
_symmetry.space_group_name_H-M   'P 1'
#
loop_
_entity.id
_entity.type
_entity.pdbx_description
1 polymer ?
#
loop_
_entity_poly.entity_id
_entity_poly.type
_entity_poly.pdbx_seq_one_letter_code
_entity_poly.pdbx_strand_id
1 'polypeptide(L)'
;ISDFGLSRENIYIIGKDSVGIRRLPARWMAPETLYDRAFTNKSDVWSYGIVLWEIQTLGAFPYAEIQDDEILHHIGKIGTRLSIPDNTDDELRHIMQACWSTEPIDRPNFTDIVEILTTP
;
A
#
# COMPACT_ATOMS: atom_id res chain seq x y z
N ILE A 1 7.04 13.55 7.15
CA ILE A 1 6.10 12.45 7.49
C ILE A 1 5.31 12.90 8.70
N SER A 2 3.98 12.86 8.65
CA SER A 2 3.07 13.27 9.72
C SER A 2 1.89 12.30 9.80
N ASP A 3 1.35 12.03 10.99
CA ASP A 3 0.20 11.15 11.17
C ASP A 3 -1.08 11.96 11.46
N PHE A 4 -2.03 11.91 10.52
CA PHE A 4 -3.38 12.46 10.67
C PHE A 4 -4.44 11.38 10.48
N GLY A 5 -4.08 10.10 10.63
CA GLY A 5 -4.97 8.98 10.33
C GLY A 5 -6.26 8.99 11.18
N LEU A 6 -6.26 9.68 12.31
CA LEU A 6 -7.44 9.95 13.14
C LEU A 6 -8.54 10.79 12.45
N SER A 7 -8.16 11.61 11.47
CA SER A 7 -8.90 12.84 11.15
C SER A 7 -9.93 12.68 10.02
N ARG A 8 -10.06 11.49 9.44
CA ARG A 8 -10.94 11.23 8.28
C ARG A 8 -11.85 10.05 8.57
N GLU A 9 -13.14 10.16 8.25
CA GLU A 9 -14.13 9.12 8.57
C GLU A 9 -14.23 8.01 7.51
N ASN A 10 -13.90 8.30 6.24
CA ASN A 10 -14.18 7.41 5.09
C ASN A 10 -12.94 6.70 4.50
N ILE A 11 -11.86 6.57 5.29
CA ILE A 11 -10.59 5.96 4.83
C ILE A 11 -10.35 4.59 5.50
N TYR A 12 -11.12 4.28 6.54
CA TYR A 12 -10.79 3.21 7.47
C TYR A 12 -11.79 2.06 7.40
N ILE A 13 -11.27 0.84 7.35
CA ILE A 13 -12.05 -0.36 7.64
C ILE A 13 -12.08 -0.57 9.16
N ILE A 14 -13.22 -1.05 9.66
CA ILE A 14 -13.36 -1.53 11.04
C ILE A 14 -12.76 -2.94 11.14
N GLY A 15 -11.56 -3.04 11.69
CA GLY A 15 -11.02 -4.30 12.20
C GLY A 15 -11.44 -4.48 13.66
N LYS A 16 -11.97 -5.64 14.02
CA LYS A 16 -12.25 -5.99 15.43
C LYS A 16 -11.13 -6.87 15.97
N ASP A 17 -10.44 -6.42 17.02
CA ASP A 17 -9.47 -7.23 17.76
C ASP A 17 -9.92 -7.39 19.23
N SER A 18 -9.08 -8.02 20.05
CA SER A 18 -9.32 -8.23 21.48
C SER A 18 -9.35 -6.93 22.30
N VAL A 19 -8.92 -5.81 21.73
CA VAL A 19 -8.85 -4.48 22.36
C VAL A 19 -10.00 -3.57 21.90
N GLY A 20 -10.64 -3.88 20.76
CA GLY A 20 -11.89 -3.24 20.33
C GLY A 20 -12.01 -3.09 18.82
N ILE A 21 -12.80 -2.10 18.41
CA ILE A 21 -12.92 -1.69 17.00
C ILE A 21 -11.78 -0.73 16.69
N ARG A 22 -10.86 -1.13 15.82
CA ARG A 22 -9.78 -0.29 15.32
C ARG A 22 -10.06 0.10 13.87
N ARG A 23 -9.99 1.40 13.60
CA ARG A 23 -10.05 1.99 12.26
C ARG A 23 -8.66 1.84 11.62
N LEU A 24 -8.58 1.14 10.49
CA LEU A 24 -7.32 0.84 9.80
C LEU A 24 -7.32 1.32 8.35
N PRO A 25 -6.25 1.97 7.85
CA PRO A 25 -6.18 2.50 6.49
C PRO A 25 -5.90 1.37 5.49
N ALA A 26 -6.83 0.43 5.38
CA ALA A 26 -6.61 -0.87 4.75
C ALA A 26 -6.12 -0.81 3.30
N ARG A 27 -6.51 0.23 2.55
CA ARG A 27 -6.11 0.45 1.15
C ARG A 27 -4.61 0.75 0.99
N TRP A 28 -3.93 1.14 2.05
CA TRP A 28 -2.47 1.36 2.09
C TRP A 28 -1.72 0.19 2.74
N MET A 29 -2.42 -0.77 3.35
CA MET A 29 -1.79 -1.80 4.16
C MET A 29 -1.37 -3.00 3.32
N ALA A 30 -0.22 -3.58 3.68
CA ALA A 30 0.27 -4.81 3.09
C ALA A 30 -0.62 -6.02 3.46
N PRO A 31 -0.62 -7.11 2.67
CA PRO A 31 -1.38 -8.32 2.96
C PRO A 31 -1.13 -8.83 4.38
N GLU A 32 0.12 -9.02 4.80
CA GLU A 32 0.47 -9.52 6.13
C GLU A 32 -0.03 -8.60 7.28
N THR A 33 -0.17 -7.30 7.01
CA THR A 33 -0.69 -6.33 7.99
C THR A 33 -2.22 -6.39 8.09
N LEU A 34 -2.89 -6.67 6.97
CA LEU A 34 -4.34 -6.85 6.92
C LEU A 34 -4.78 -8.12 7.67
N TYR A 35 -4.09 -9.24 7.44
CA TYR A 35 -4.45 -10.54 8.01
C TYR A 35 -3.86 -10.78 9.40
N ASP A 36 -2.55 -10.62 9.52
CA ASP A 36 -1.80 -11.10 10.69
C ASP A 36 -1.39 -9.97 11.63
N ARG A 37 -1.76 -8.72 11.28
CA ARG A 37 -1.32 -7.52 12.01
C ARG A 37 0.21 -7.41 12.11
N ALA A 38 0.91 -7.97 11.13
CA ALA A 38 2.36 -7.86 11.04
C ALA A 38 2.73 -6.49 10.45
N PHE A 39 3.28 -5.61 11.30
CA PHE A 39 3.84 -4.32 10.90
C PHE A 39 5.36 -4.43 10.90
N THR A 40 5.98 -4.24 9.74
CA THR A 40 7.41 -4.39 9.52
C THR A 40 7.93 -3.33 8.54
N ASN A 41 9.24 -3.18 8.42
CA ASN A 41 9.83 -2.35 7.37
C ASN A 41 9.33 -2.74 5.96
N LYS A 42 9.01 -4.02 5.73
CA LYS A 42 8.48 -4.51 4.44
C LYS A 42 7.01 -4.17 4.24
N SER A 43 6.21 -4.05 5.30
CA SER A 43 4.85 -3.50 5.17
C SER A 43 4.90 -2.00 4.88
N ASP A 44 5.88 -1.28 5.41
CA ASP A 44 6.07 0.14 5.11
C ASP A 44 6.49 0.36 3.65
N VAL A 45 7.32 -0.53 3.09
CA VAL A 45 7.69 -0.52 1.65
C VAL A 45 6.43 -0.69 0.77
N TRP A 46 5.52 -1.57 1.16
CA TRP A 46 4.24 -1.71 0.43
C TRP A 46 3.45 -0.40 0.45
N SER A 47 3.25 0.18 1.65
CA SER A 47 2.52 1.46 1.80
C SER A 47 3.19 2.58 1.03
N TYR A 48 4.52 2.59 0.97
CA TYR A 48 5.27 3.54 0.16
C TYR A 48 5.00 3.38 -1.34
N GLY A 49 4.88 2.16 -1.85
CA GLY A 49 4.45 1.91 -3.23
C GLY A 49 3.08 2.54 -3.52
N ILE A 50 2.13 2.44 -2.58
CA ILE A 50 0.82 3.10 -2.72
C ILE A 50 0.97 4.63 -2.76
N VAL A 51 1.84 5.21 -1.93
CA VAL A 51 2.13 6.66 -1.94
C VAL A 51 2.75 7.11 -3.27
N LEU A 52 3.68 6.34 -3.83
CA LEU A 52 4.24 6.64 -5.16
C LEU A 52 3.15 6.65 -6.23
N TRP A 53 2.23 5.69 -6.17
CA TRP A 53 1.08 5.65 -7.08
C TRP A 53 0.16 6.85 -6.89
N GLU A 54 -0.11 7.28 -5.65
CA GLU A 54 -0.88 8.49 -5.37
C GLU A 54 -0.19 9.72 -5.96
N ILE A 55 1.13 9.85 -5.84
CA ILE A 55 1.90 10.94 -6.46
C ILE A 55 1.74 10.91 -7.99
N GLN A 56 1.94 9.74 -8.61
CA GLN A 56 1.85 9.57 -10.06
C GLN A 56 0.45 9.86 -10.61
N THR A 57 -0.59 9.61 -9.81
CA THR A 57 -1.99 9.84 -10.18
C THR A 57 -2.55 11.18 -9.69
N LEU A 58 -1.70 12.06 -9.17
CA LEU A 58 -2.07 13.37 -8.65
C LEU A 58 -3.11 13.30 -7.52
N GLY A 59 -2.98 12.31 -6.64
CA GLY A 59 -3.80 12.12 -5.44
C GLY A 59 -5.08 11.33 -5.67
N ALA A 60 -5.10 10.43 -6.65
CA ALA A 60 -6.24 9.52 -6.83
C ALA A 60 -6.41 8.61 -5.61
N PHE A 61 -7.63 8.09 -5.41
CA PHE A 61 -7.94 7.24 -4.28
C PHE A 61 -7.57 5.77 -4.57
N PRO A 62 -6.70 5.13 -3.77
CA PRO A 62 -6.27 3.75 -4.04
C PRO A 62 -7.43 2.76 -4.03
N TYR A 63 -7.48 1.92 -5.07
CA TYR A 63 -8.49 0.88 -5.27
C TYR A 63 -9.93 1.42 -5.28
N ALA A 64 -10.17 2.62 -5.83
CA ALA A 64 -11.48 3.30 -5.78
C ALA A 64 -12.67 2.46 -6.28
N GLU A 65 -12.43 1.51 -7.19
CA GLU A 65 -13.46 0.62 -7.75
C GLU A 65 -13.84 -0.55 -6.83
N ILE A 66 -13.11 -0.78 -5.73
CA ILE A 66 -13.32 -1.89 -4.80
C ILE A 66 -14.05 -1.38 -3.55
N GLN A 67 -15.10 -2.08 -3.13
CA GLN A 67 -15.84 -1.75 -1.90
C GLN A 67 -14.97 -1.97 -0.66
N ASP A 68 -15.20 -1.18 0.39
CA ASP A 68 -14.37 -1.20 1.61
C ASP A 68 -14.33 -2.59 2.26
N ASP A 69 -15.45 -3.31 2.30
CA ASP A 69 -15.54 -4.66 2.87
C ASP A 69 -14.87 -5.75 2.03
N GLU A 70 -14.57 -5.47 0.75
CA GLU A 70 -13.92 -6.40 -0.17
C GLU A 70 -12.40 -6.19 -0.27
N ILE A 71 -11.87 -5.07 0.23
CA ILE A 71 -10.44 -4.71 0.12
C ILE A 71 -9.51 -5.81 0.64
N LEU A 72 -9.82 -6.38 1.79
CA LEU A 72 -9.01 -7.44 2.39
C LEU A 72 -8.96 -8.69 1.51
N HIS A 73 -10.08 -9.04 0.88
CA HIS A 73 -10.18 -10.17 -0.03
C HIS A 73 -9.38 -9.91 -1.33
N HIS A 74 -9.53 -8.73 -1.92
CA HIS A 74 -8.83 -8.36 -3.15
C HIS A 74 -7.32 -8.30 -2.98
N ILE A 75 -6.83 -7.61 -1.94
CA ILE A 75 -5.40 -7.41 -1.74
C ILE A 75 -4.70 -8.72 -1.40
N GLY A 76 -5.26 -9.50 -0.46
CA GLY A 76 -4.55 -10.67 0.09
C GLY A 76 -5.01 -12.05 -0.37
N LYS A 77 -6.18 -12.22 -1.00
CA LYS A 77 -6.57 -13.51 -1.61
C LYS A 77 -6.47 -13.48 -3.12
N ILE A 78 -7.08 -12.49 -3.77
CA ILE A 78 -7.06 -12.39 -5.23
C ILE A 78 -5.67 -11.93 -5.72
N GLY A 79 -4.99 -11.10 -4.93
CA GLY A 79 -3.72 -10.52 -5.33
C GLY A 79 -3.89 -9.31 -6.25
N THR A 80 -5.03 -8.62 -6.18
CA THR A 80 -5.28 -7.39 -6.95
C THR A 80 -4.23 -6.33 -6.61
N ARG A 81 -3.71 -5.64 -7.64
CA ARG A 81 -2.75 -4.53 -7.55
C ARG A 81 -3.30 -3.32 -8.30
N LEU A 82 -2.81 -2.12 -7.95
CA LEU A 82 -3.21 -0.89 -8.63
C LEU A 82 -2.73 -0.89 -10.08
N SER A 83 -3.56 -0.37 -10.98
CA SER A 83 -3.15 -0.11 -12.35
C SER A 83 -2.20 1.09 -12.37
N ILE A 84 -1.03 0.93 -13.00
CA ILE A 84 -0.05 2.00 -13.14
C ILE A 84 -0.30 2.71 -14.48
N PRO A 85 -0.52 4.05 -14.49
CA PRO A 85 -0.75 4.80 -15.72
C PRO A 85 0.34 4.57 -16.78
N ASP A 86 -0.04 4.56 -18.06
CA ASP A 86 0.88 4.27 -19.16
C ASP A 86 2.00 5.32 -19.29
N ASN A 87 1.74 6.56 -18.90
CA ASN A 87 2.71 7.65 -18.89
C ASN A 87 3.66 7.65 -17.68
N THR A 88 3.68 6.57 -16.90
CA THR A 88 4.62 6.42 -15.78
C THR A 88 5.96 5.93 -16.29
N ASP A 89 7.02 6.60 -15.87
CA ASP A 89 8.40 6.21 -16.12
C ASP A 89 8.67 4.74 -15.73
N ASP A 90 9.51 4.06 -16.50
CA ASP A 90 9.75 2.62 -16.36
C ASP A 90 10.39 2.26 -15.02
N GLU A 91 11.29 3.10 -14.49
CA GLU A 91 11.94 2.86 -13.20
C GLU A 91 10.92 3.01 -12.07
N LEU A 92 10.11 4.06 -12.12
CA LEU A 92 9.06 4.30 -11.13
C LEU A 92 7.99 3.20 -11.18
N ARG A 93 7.62 2.73 -12.38
CA ARG A 93 6.74 1.57 -12.56
C ARG A 93 7.33 0.32 -11.93
N HIS A 94 8.61 0.04 -12.18
CA HIS A 94 9.29 -1.11 -11.62
C HIS A 94 9.31 -1.08 -10.09
N ILE A 95 9.66 0.08 -9.50
CA ILE A 95 9.64 0.27 -8.05
C ILE A 95 8.26 0.01 -7.48
N MET A 96 7.20 0.61 -8.04
CA MET A 96 5.84 0.41 -7.54
C MET A 96 5.42 -1.05 -7.59
N GLN A 97 5.70 -1.74 -8.71
CA GLN A 97 5.41 -3.17 -8.85
C GLN A 97 6.17 -4.03 -7.83
N ALA A 98 7.46 -3.75 -7.63
CA ALA A 98 8.30 -4.48 -6.67
C ALA A 98 7.87 -4.24 -5.21
N CYS A 99 7.44 -3.03 -4.86
CA CYS A 99 6.87 -2.73 -3.56
C CYS A 99 5.62 -3.56 -3.25
N TRP A 100 4.88 -4.00 -4.28
CA TRP A 100 3.66 -4.78 -4.14
C TRP A 100 3.83 -6.29 -4.37
N SER A 101 5.05 -6.81 -4.29
CA SER A 101 5.29 -8.25 -4.21
C SER A 101 4.52 -8.86 -3.04
N THR A 102 3.86 -10.01 -3.28
CA THR A 102 3.06 -10.70 -2.27
C THR A 102 3.92 -11.09 -1.08
N GLU A 103 5.04 -11.77 -1.33
CA GLU A 103 5.98 -12.16 -0.29
C GLU A 103 6.78 -10.93 0.17
N PRO A 104 6.78 -10.61 1.48
CA PRO A 104 7.50 -9.43 1.99
C PRO A 104 9.01 -9.45 1.71
N ILE A 105 9.60 -10.64 1.59
CA ILE A 105 11.03 -10.81 1.33
C ILE A 105 11.42 -10.38 -0.09
N ASP A 106 10.48 -10.47 -1.05
CA ASP A 106 10.70 -10.11 -2.45
C ASP A 106 10.51 -8.62 -2.72
N ARG A 107 10.08 -7.85 -1.71
CA ARG A 107 10.00 -6.40 -1.80
C ARG A 107 11.40 -5.80 -1.61
N PRO A 108 11.72 -4.66 -2.26
CA PRO A 108 12.99 -3.99 -2.04
C PRO A 108 13.11 -3.46 -0.60
N ASN A 109 14.30 -3.06 -0.20
CA ASN A 109 14.50 -2.18 0.96
C ASN A 109 14.45 -0.72 0.49
N PHE A 110 14.20 0.20 1.42
CA PHE A 110 14.25 1.62 1.11
C PHE A 110 15.61 2.07 0.54
N THR A 111 16.71 1.45 0.96
CA THR A 111 18.04 1.72 0.39
C THR A 111 18.09 1.42 -1.11
N ASP A 112 17.55 0.27 -1.52
CA ASP A 112 17.51 -0.14 -2.93
C ASP A 112 16.63 0.84 -3.75
N ILE A 113 15.50 1.27 -3.18
CA ILE A 113 14.60 2.26 -3.80
C ILE A 113 15.31 3.60 -4.00
N VAL A 114 16.01 4.10 -2.98
CA VAL A 114 16.73 5.38 -3.06
C VAL A 114 17.82 5.31 -4.13
N GLU A 115 18.56 4.20 -4.22
CA GLU A 115 19.59 4.02 -5.23
C GLU A 115 19.00 4.11 -6.64
N ILE A 116 17.88 3.44 -6.91
CA ILE A 116 17.20 3.52 -8.22
C ILE A 116 16.75 4.96 -8.51
N LEU A 117 16.04 5.61 -7.58
CA LEU A 117 15.50 6.97 -7.79
C LEU A 117 16.54 8.09 -7.87
N THR A 118 17.78 7.81 -7.48
CA THR A 118 18.88 8.80 -7.51
C THR A 118 19.90 8.51 -8.59
N THR A 119 19.70 7.43 -9.36
CA THR A 119 20.54 7.12 -10.51
C THR A 119 20.27 8.16 -11.62
N PRO A 120 21.32 8.79 -12.20
CA PRO A 120 21.16 9.90 -13.16
C PRO A 120 20.65 9.49 -14.55
#